data_AF-G3ILC7-F1
#
_entry.id   AF-G3ILC7-F1
#
_cell.length_a   1.000
_cell.length_b   1.000
_cell.length_c   1.000
_cell.angle_alpha   90.00
_cell.angle_beta   90.00
_cell.angle_gamma   90.00
#
_symmetry.space_group_name_H-M   'P 1'
#
loop_
_entity.id
_entity.type
_entity.pdbx_description
1 polymer ?
#
loop_
_entity_poly.entity_id
_entity_poly.type
_entity_poly.pdbx_seq_one_letter_code
_entity_poly.pdbx_strand_id
1 'polypeptide(L)'
;MELSPISPGTTPSSNVMLQIGQGQTLQIVQGCIELQTAFCAEMTKRSNELSLSSNSVLSVPQWTRGEQRGGLEAGSPAINLMGVNSEEMCEAKEWIERLLTSEEHHIIENNHILYLGKNEHDKLSQLQTASGVSISETVSPLKAMLEIRGAQADLIEAVMNVECMLCEVQGEVARKKEKSLLDLLGE
;
A
#
# COMPACT_ATOMS: atom_id res chain seq x y z
N MET A 1 38.16 26.85 23.51
CA MET A 1 37.31 25.67 23.29
C MET A 1 36.19 26.11 22.38
N GLU A 2 36.36 25.90 21.08
CA GLU A 2 35.33 26.14 20.08
C GLU A 2 34.38 24.94 20.13
N LEU A 3 33.10 25.18 20.41
CA LEU A 3 32.05 24.16 20.30
C LEU A 3 31.62 24.12 18.84
N SER A 4 31.97 23.03 18.14
CA SER A 4 31.48 22.77 16.80
C SER A 4 29.95 22.61 16.82
N PRO A 5 29.22 23.18 15.84
CA PRO A 5 27.78 22.98 15.74
C PRO A 5 27.47 21.54 15.31
N ILE A 6 26.52 20.94 16.03
CA ILE A 6 25.89 19.66 15.69
C ILE A 6 25.23 19.81 14.31
N SER A 7 25.72 19.04 13.34
CA SER A 7 25.08 18.90 12.04
C SER A 7 23.74 18.17 12.22
N PRO A 8 22.63 18.61 11.59
CA PRO A 8 21.41 17.83 11.60
C PRO A 8 21.68 16.51 10.86
N GLY A 9 21.56 15.40 11.59
CA GLY A 9 21.71 14.07 11.02
C GLY A 9 20.61 13.85 9.99
N THR A 10 20.99 13.90 8.72
CA THR A 10 20.16 13.39 7.62
C THR A 10 20.02 11.90 7.86
N THR A 11 18.82 11.45 8.25
CA THR A 11 18.51 10.02 8.27
C THR A 11 18.72 9.48 6.86
N PRO A 12 19.52 8.42 6.66
CA PRO A 12 19.75 7.91 5.32
C PRO A 12 18.42 7.37 4.77
N SER A 13 17.95 7.91 3.63
CA SER A 13 16.97 7.24 2.78
C SER A 13 17.47 5.82 2.54
N SER A 14 16.85 4.86 3.22
CA SER A 14 17.29 3.48 3.21
C SER A 14 16.70 2.80 1.98
N ASN A 15 17.41 2.93 0.86
CA ASN A 15 17.10 2.23 -0.38
C ASN A 15 17.34 0.73 -0.16
N VAL A 16 16.30 -0.09 -0.28
CA VAL A 16 16.43 -1.55 -0.24
C VAL A 16 16.24 -2.11 -1.64
N MET A 17 17.11 -3.04 -2.01
CA MET A 17 17.06 -3.74 -3.28
C MET A 17 16.65 -5.19 -3.01
N LEU A 18 15.45 -5.56 -3.45
CA LEU A 18 14.95 -6.94 -3.36
C LEU A 18 15.25 -7.66 -4.66
N GLN A 19 15.74 -8.89 -4.57
CA GLN A 19 15.76 -9.81 -5.72
C GLN A 19 14.35 -10.36 -5.88
N ILE A 20 13.72 -10.07 -7.01
CA ILE A 20 12.48 -10.74 -7.40
C ILE A 20 12.83 -11.84 -8.40
N GLY A 21 11.94 -12.83 -8.59
CA GLY A 21 12.16 -13.95 -9.50
C GLY A 21 12.65 -13.50 -10.89
N GLN A 22 13.41 -14.36 -11.58
CA GLN A 22 14.03 -14.11 -12.90
C GLN A 22 15.25 -13.15 -12.93
N GLY A 23 15.93 -12.92 -11.79
CA GLY A 23 17.15 -12.09 -11.75
C GLY A 23 16.88 -10.59 -11.88
N GLN A 24 15.63 -10.18 -11.72
CA GLN A 24 15.24 -8.78 -11.63
C GLN A 24 15.42 -8.27 -10.19
N THR A 25 15.69 -6.99 -10.06
CA THR A 25 15.74 -6.32 -8.75
C THR A 25 14.63 -5.29 -8.65
N LEU A 26 13.99 -5.18 -7.49
CA LEU A 26 13.04 -4.12 -7.18
C LEU A 26 13.66 -3.19 -6.15
N GLN A 27 13.64 -1.89 -6.43
CA GLN A 27 14.08 -0.89 -5.45
C GLN A 27 12.89 -0.35 -4.67
N ILE A 28 12.93 -0.44 -3.34
CA ILE A 28 12.01 0.27 -2.45
C ILE A 28 12.73 1.52 -1.95
N VAL A 29 12.23 2.67 -2.38
CA VAL A 29 12.77 3.98 -2.00
C VAL A 29 11.83 4.59 -0.97
N GLN A 30 12.35 4.86 0.23
CA GLN A 30 11.64 5.61 1.25
C GLN A 30 11.96 7.10 1.07
N GLY A 31 10.97 7.89 0.67
CA GLY A 31 11.11 9.33 0.56
C GLY A 31 11.29 10.00 1.93
N CYS A 32 12.26 10.91 2.07
CA CYS A 32 12.34 11.81 3.22
C CYS A 32 11.27 12.90 3.13
N ILE A 33 10.89 13.49 4.28
CA ILE A 33 9.94 14.62 4.41
C ILE A 33 10.26 15.77 3.42
N GLU A 34 11.54 16.01 3.15
CA GLU A 34 12.01 17.04 2.22
C GLU A 34 11.59 16.77 0.77
N LEU A 35 11.59 15.51 0.33
CA LEU A 35 11.17 15.11 -1.03
C LEU A 35 9.66 15.29 -1.21
N GLN A 36 8.89 14.98 -0.17
CA GLN A 36 7.44 15.21 -0.14
C GLN A 36 7.11 16.70 -0.16
N THR A 37 7.83 17.53 0.62
CA THR A 37 7.61 18.98 0.66
C THR A 37 7.90 19.60 -0.70
N ALA A 38 8.98 19.18 -1.37
CA ALA A 38 9.29 19.61 -2.74
C ALA A 38 8.23 19.14 -3.74
N PHE A 39 7.76 17.90 -3.64
CA PHE A 39 6.70 17.38 -4.51
C PHE A 39 5.37 18.12 -4.30
N CYS A 40 4.94 18.33 -3.06
CA CYS A 40 3.73 19.09 -2.73
C CYS A 40 3.84 20.54 -3.21
N ALA A 41 4.97 21.21 -2.99
CA ALA A 41 5.20 22.57 -3.47
C ALA A 41 5.14 22.66 -5.01
N GLU A 42 5.74 21.69 -5.71
CA GLU A 42 5.69 21.62 -7.17
C GLU A 42 4.27 21.35 -7.69
N MET A 43 3.51 20.48 -7.03
CA MET A 43 2.11 20.19 -7.39
C MET A 43 1.20 21.39 -7.12
N THR A 44 1.39 22.12 -6.02
CA THR A 44 0.66 23.36 -5.75
C THR A 44 1.01 24.45 -6.76
N LYS A 45 2.28 24.56 -7.15
CA LYS A 45 2.71 25.48 -8.22
C LYS A 45 2.02 25.15 -9.55
N ARG A 46 2.03 23.89 -9.98
CA ARG A 46 1.35 23.45 -11.21
C ARG A 46 -0.18 23.64 -11.14
N SER A 47 -0.78 23.41 -9.97
CA SER A 47 -2.21 23.67 -9.74
C SER A 47 -2.56 25.16 -9.92
N ASN A 48 -1.69 26.06 -9.44
CA ASN A 48 -1.89 27.50 -9.57
C ASN A 48 -1.63 28.01 -10.99
N GLU A 49 -0.64 27.45 -11.69
CA GLU A 49 -0.36 27.73 -13.11
C GLU A 49 -1.49 27.26 -14.02
N LEU A 50 -2.20 26.20 -13.63
CA LEU A 50 -3.30 25.61 -14.40
C LEU A 50 -4.67 26.24 -14.12
N SER A 51 -4.78 27.31 -13.32
CA SER A 51 -6.04 27.94 -12.86
C SER A 51 -7.24 27.65 -13.78
N LEU A 52 -7.93 26.53 -13.51
CA LEU A 52 -8.95 26.02 -14.41
C LEU A 52 -10.19 26.89 -14.25
N SER A 53 -10.59 27.55 -15.35
CA SER A 53 -11.97 27.96 -15.51
C SER A 53 -12.86 26.75 -15.22
N SER A 54 -13.80 26.93 -14.31
CA SER A 54 -14.66 25.90 -13.77
C SER A 54 -15.34 25.06 -14.85
N ASN A 55 -15.49 23.76 -14.55
CA ASN A 55 -16.27 22.72 -15.26
C ASN A 55 -15.47 21.85 -16.26
N SER A 56 -14.80 20.82 -15.76
CA SER A 56 -15.07 19.44 -16.20
C SER A 56 -14.38 18.43 -15.27
N VAL A 57 -15.00 17.25 -15.21
CA VAL A 57 -14.56 15.97 -14.62
C VAL A 57 -13.10 15.93 -14.16
N LEU A 58 -12.89 15.56 -12.89
CA LEU A 58 -11.59 15.15 -12.35
C LEU A 58 -11.05 13.98 -13.20
N SER A 59 -10.35 14.29 -14.28
CA SER A 59 -9.48 13.34 -14.94
C SER A 59 -8.35 13.05 -13.96
N VAL A 60 -8.38 11.84 -13.41
CA VAL A 60 -7.23 11.18 -12.78
C VAL A 60 -5.99 11.55 -13.60
N PRO A 61 -4.89 12.04 -12.99
CA PRO A 61 -3.69 12.33 -13.74
C PRO A 61 -3.28 11.03 -14.42
N GLN A 62 -3.37 11.00 -15.74
CA GLN A 62 -2.82 9.90 -16.52
C GLN A 62 -1.35 9.81 -16.15
N TRP A 63 -0.94 8.66 -15.60
CA TRP A 63 0.45 8.36 -15.26
C TRP A 63 1.27 8.40 -16.55
N THR A 64 1.75 9.58 -16.93
CA THR A 64 2.80 9.69 -17.92
C THR A 64 4.07 9.21 -17.23
N ARG A 65 4.57 8.06 -17.69
CA ARG A 65 5.91 7.54 -17.40
C ARG A 65 6.87 8.73 -17.29
N GLY A 66 7.37 8.97 -16.08
CA GLY A 66 8.13 10.17 -15.75
C GLY A 66 9.24 10.44 -16.76
N GLU A 67 9.42 11.71 -17.10
CA GLU A 67 10.51 12.16 -17.96
C GLU A 67 11.85 11.66 -17.43
N GLN A 68 12.56 11.00 -18.34
CA GLN A 68 13.87 10.41 -18.15
C GLN A 68 14.88 11.49 -17.73
N ARG A 69 15.15 11.62 -16.43
CA ARG A 69 16.37 12.29 -15.98
C ARG A 69 17.53 11.42 -16.42
N GLY A 70 18.31 11.95 -17.36
CA GLY A 70 19.28 11.19 -18.14
C GLY A 70 20.30 10.42 -17.32
N GLY A 71 20.72 9.28 -17.89
CA GLY A 71 22.04 8.74 -17.69
C GLY A 71 22.20 7.59 -16.70
N LEU A 72 21.25 6.67 -16.58
CA LEU A 72 21.51 5.29 -16.14
C LEU A 72 20.60 4.34 -16.95
N GLU A 73 21.19 3.22 -17.41
CA GLU A 73 20.54 2.06 -18.07
C GLU A 73 19.11 1.83 -17.58
N ALA A 74 18.21 1.40 -18.48
CA ALA A 74 16.77 1.17 -18.20
C ALA A 74 16.56 0.56 -16.81
N GLY A 75 16.30 1.43 -15.84
CA GLY A 75 16.45 1.10 -14.43
C GLY A 75 15.49 0.00 -14.02
N SER A 76 15.97 -0.93 -13.20
CA SER A 76 15.16 -1.87 -12.45
C SER A 76 13.86 -1.20 -11.94
N PRO A 77 12.72 -1.91 -11.98
CA PRO A 77 11.47 -1.36 -11.46
C PRO A 77 11.66 -0.89 -10.01
N ALA A 78 11.00 0.22 -9.66
CA ALA A 78 11.09 0.82 -8.33
C ALA A 78 9.71 1.15 -7.78
N ILE A 79 9.52 0.90 -6.48
CA ILE A 79 8.35 1.34 -5.71
C ILE A 79 8.80 2.51 -4.83
N ASN A 80 8.14 3.65 -5.01
CA ASN A 80 8.37 4.83 -4.19
C ASN A 80 7.32 4.90 -3.08
N LEU A 81 7.75 4.74 -1.83
CA LEU A 81 6.90 4.90 -0.66
C LEU A 81 6.94 6.37 -0.22
N MET A 82 5.76 6.97 -0.10
CA MET A 82 5.57 8.36 0.31
C MET A 82 4.61 8.41 1.49
N GLY A 83 5.02 9.07 2.56
CA GLY A 83 4.23 9.25 3.77
C GLY A 83 4.83 10.35 4.64
N VAL A 84 4.01 10.93 5.53
CA VAL A 84 4.47 11.93 6.51
C VAL A 84 5.02 11.27 7.78
N ASN A 85 4.55 10.06 8.09
CA ASN A 85 4.91 9.31 9.27
C ASN A 85 5.96 8.26 8.90
N SER A 86 7.15 8.38 9.49
CA SER A 86 8.24 7.44 9.25
C SER A 86 7.95 6.01 9.71
N GLU A 87 7.14 5.83 10.75
CA GLU A 87 6.76 4.52 11.29
C GLU A 87 5.83 3.80 10.31
N GLU A 88 4.78 4.47 9.84
CA GLU A 88 3.88 3.94 8.79
C GLU A 88 4.63 3.58 7.51
N MET A 89 5.64 4.37 7.13
CA MET A 89 6.48 4.07 5.97
C MET A 89 7.35 2.82 6.19
N CYS A 90 7.90 2.64 7.40
CA CYS A 90 8.65 1.44 7.74
C CYS A 90 7.75 0.20 7.72
N GLU A 91 6.55 0.28 8.32
CA GLU A 91 5.58 -0.80 8.31
C GLU A 91 5.13 -1.18 6.88
N ALA A 92 4.82 -0.17 6.05
CA ALA A 92 4.46 -0.38 4.65
C ALA A 92 5.59 -1.05 3.87
N LYS A 93 6.83 -0.63 4.10
CA LYS A 93 8.01 -1.25 3.49
C LYS A 93 8.16 -2.70 3.91
N GLU A 94 8.14 -3.00 5.20
CA GLU A 94 8.24 -4.37 5.71
C GLU A 94 7.11 -5.25 5.19
N TRP A 95 5.91 -4.70 5.02
CA TRP A 95 4.79 -5.42 4.43
C TRP A 95 5.01 -5.78 2.96
N ILE A 96 5.46 -4.82 2.14
CA ILE A 96 5.80 -5.08 0.73
C ILE A 96 6.94 -6.07 0.61
N GLU A 97 7.99 -5.92 1.42
CA GLU A 97 9.12 -6.86 1.44
C GLU A 97 8.63 -8.28 1.73
N ARG A 98 7.85 -8.46 2.79
CA ARG A 98 7.28 -9.77 3.18
C ARG A 98 6.44 -10.37 2.06
N LEU A 99 5.59 -9.57 1.42
CA LEU A 99 4.73 -10.00 0.33
C LEU A 99 5.54 -10.48 -0.88
N LEU A 100 6.56 -9.72 -1.28
CA LEU A 100 7.39 -10.04 -2.44
C LEU A 100 8.34 -11.21 -2.19
N THR A 101 8.73 -11.46 -0.94
CA THR A 101 9.59 -12.60 -0.57
C THR A 101 8.82 -13.88 -0.25
N SER A 102 7.48 -13.85 -0.25
CA SER A 102 6.64 -15.04 -0.04
C SER A 102 6.78 -16.00 -1.23
N GLU A 103 7.27 -17.22 -0.98
CA GLU A 103 7.55 -18.18 -2.07
C GLU A 103 6.40 -19.16 -2.38
N GLU A 104 5.52 -19.45 -1.41
CA GLU A 104 4.46 -20.47 -1.61
C GLU A 104 3.15 -20.17 -0.88
N HIS A 105 3.22 -19.36 0.18
CA HIS A 105 2.04 -18.99 0.96
C HIS A 105 2.21 -17.62 1.60
N HIS A 106 1.09 -16.99 1.95
CA HIS A 106 1.02 -15.75 2.71
C HIS A 106 -0.11 -15.83 3.73
N ILE A 107 0.12 -15.30 4.93
CA ILE A 107 -0.86 -15.27 6.02
C ILE A 107 -1.30 -13.83 6.23
N ILE A 108 -2.60 -13.60 6.06
CA ILE A 108 -3.24 -12.33 6.39
C ILE A 108 -3.90 -12.50 7.76
N GLU A 109 -3.39 -11.80 8.77
CA GLU A 109 -3.96 -11.76 10.11
C GLU A 109 -4.67 -10.42 10.31
N ASN A 110 -5.98 -10.41 10.11
CA ASN A 110 -6.80 -9.19 10.17
C ASN A 110 -8.14 -9.49 10.85
N ASN A 111 -8.44 -8.80 11.95
CA ASN A 111 -9.66 -9.00 12.70
C ASN A 111 -10.93 -8.70 11.89
N HIS A 112 -10.83 -7.95 10.78
CA HIS A 112 -11.97 -7.69 9.91
C HIS A 112 -12.46 -8.93 9.15
N ILE A 113 -11.67 -10.00 9.11
CA ILE A 113 -12.09 -11.31 8.60
C ILE A 113 -13.34 -11.83 9.35
N LEU A 114 -13.50 -11.47 10.64
CA LEU A 114 -14.68 -11.82 11.43
C LEU A 114 -15.99 -11.24 10.90
N TYR A 115 -15.92 -10.24 10.02
CA TYR A 115 -17.08 -9.56 9.45
C TYR A 115 -17.37 -9.98 8.00
N LEU A 116 -16.64 -10.94 7.44
CA LEU A 116 -16.91 -11.42 6.08
C LEU A 116 -18.31 -12.05 6.02
N GLY A 117 -19.13 -11.55 5.11
CA GLY A 117 -20.45 -12.07 4.81
C GLY A 117 -20.44 -12.91 3.54
N LYS A 118 -21.65 -13.27 3.07
CA LYS A 118 -21.79 -14.10 1.87
C LYS A 118 -21.10 -13.51 0.64
N ASN A 119 -21.24 -12.20 0.42
CA ASN A 119 -20.67 -11.52 -0.73
C ASN A 119 -19.13 -11.62 -0.74
N GLU A 120 -18.51 -11.46 0.42
CA GLU A 120 -17.06 -11.56 0.56
C GLU A 120 -16.58 -12.99 0.37
N HIS A 121 -17.30 -13.98 0.91
CA HIS A 121 -17.01 -15.39 0.67
C HIS A 121 -17.20 -15.78 -0.81
N ASP A 122 -18.18 -15.20 -1.51
CA ASP A 122 -18.38 -15.38 -2.95
C ASP A 122 -17.18 -14.79 -3.74
N LYS A 123 -16.66 -13.61 -3.35
CA LYS A 123 -15.43 -13.02 -3.91
C LYS A 123 -14.21 -13.91 -3.66
N LEU A 124 -14.02 -14.42 -2.45
CA LEU A 124 -12.91 -15.34 -2.12
C LEU A 124 -12.97 -16.63 -2.96
N SER A 125 -14.17 -17.19 -3.14
CA SER A 125 -14.38 -18.38 -3.99
C SER A 125 -14.06 -18.11 -5.46
N GLN A 126 -14.49 -16.96 -5.98
CA GLN A 126 -14.15 -16.53 -7.34
C GLN A 126 -12.64 -16.34 -7.51
N LEU A 127 -11.97 -15.74 -6.52
CA LEU A 127 -10.53 -15.53 -6.55
C LEU A 127 -9.73 -16.84 -6.61
N GLN A 128 -10.14 -17.86 -5.83
CA GLN A 128 -9.56 -19.21 -5.92
C GLN A 128 -9.74 -19.82 -7.32
N THR A 129 -10.93 -19.66 -7.89
CA THR A 129 -11.26 -20.22 -9.21
C THR A 129 -10.51 -19.52 -10.34
N ALA A 130 -10.30 -18.20 -10.24
CA ALA A 130 -9.67 -17.40 -11.28
C ALA A 130 -8.13 -17.47 -11.25
N SER A 131 -7.53 -17.57 -10.06
CA SER A 131 -6.09 -17.34 -9.86
C SER A 131 -5.32 -18.62 -9.53
N GLY A 132 -5.96 -19.80 -9.53
CA GLY A 132 -5.28 -21.08 -9.20
C GLY A 132 -4.73 -21.17 -7.78
N VAL A 133 -5.12 -20.23 -6.90
CA VAL A 133 -4.72 -20.19 -5.49
C VAL A 133 -5.68 -20.98 -4.62
N SER A 134 -5.20 -21.50 -3.49
CA SER A 134 -6.04 -22.00 -2.42
C SER A 134 -6.10 -20.99 -1.29
N ILE A 135 -7.29 -20.71 -0.77
CA ILE A 135 -7.54 -19.82 0.35
C ILE A 135 -8.20 -20.63 1.46
N SER A 136 -7.61 -20.59 2.65
CA SER A 136 -8.20 -21.21 3.84
C SER A 136 -8.37 -20.18 4.94
N GLU A 137 -9.50 -20.29 5.66
CA GLU A 137 -9.85 -19.39 6.75
C GLU A 137 -9.72 -20.13 8.08
N THR A 138 -9.07 -19.51 9.05
CA THR A 138 -9.06 -19.98 10.44
C THR A 138 -9.53 -18.86 11.35
N VAL A 139 -10.68 -19.10 12.00
CA VAL A 139 -11.27 -18.19 12.98
C VAL A 139 -11.26 -18.82 14.36
N SER A 140 -10.77 -18.06 15.32
CA SER A 140 -10.80 -18.36 16.75
C SER A 140 -11.22 -17.11 17.52
N PRO A 141 -11.61 -17.22 18.81
CA PRO A 141 -12.08 -16.08 19.59
C PRO A 141 -11.11 -14.89 19.69
N LEU A 142 -9.82 -15.10 19.46
CA LEU A 142 -8.76 -14.08 19.58
C LEU A 142 -8.09 -13.74 18.24
N LYS A 143 -8.36 -14.53 17.19
CA LYS A 143 -7.57 -14.48 15.97
C LYS A 143 -8.39 -14.91 14.77
N ALA A 144 -8.36 -14.10 13.72
CA ALA A 144 -8.88 -14.44 12.41
C ALA A 144 -7.75 -14.33 11.39
N MET A 145 -7.56 -15.37 10.60
CA MET A 145 -6.52 -15.44 9.59
C MET A 145 -7.04 -16.03 8.28
N LEU A 146 -6.49 -15.54 7.17
CA LEU A 146 -6.58 -16.17 5.87
C LEU A 146 -5.19 -16.64 5.46
N GLU A 147 -5.05 -17.91 5.12
CA GLU A 147 -3.85 -18.45 4.49
C GLU A 147 -4.11 -18.62 3.00
N ILE A 148 -3.29 -17.96 2.18
CA ILE A 148 -3.35 -18.04 0.72
C ILE A 148 -2.11 -18.80 0.26
N ARG A 149 -2.28 -19.80 -0.61
CA ARG A 149 -1.19 -20.60 -1.19
C ARG A 149 -1.30 -20.63 -2.70
N GLY A 150 -0.18 -20.60 -3.40
CA GLY A 150 -0.14 -20.61 -4.86
C GLY A 150 1.22 -20.19 -5.43
N ALA A 151 1.30 -20.10 -6.75
CA ALA A 151 2.50 -19.56 -7.41
C ALA A 151 2.68 -18.08 -7.06
N GLN A 152 3.93 -17.60 -6.98
CA GLN A 152 4.24 -16.25 -6.46
C GLN A 152 3.46 -15.12 -7.13
N ALA A 153 3.32 -15.12 -8.45
CA ALA A 153 2.57 -14.08 -9.16
C ALA A 153 1.08 -14.06 -8.79
N ASP A 154 0.45 -15.23 -8.83
CA ASP A 154 -0.97 -15.40 -8.48
C ASP A 154 -1.21 -15.17 -6.98
N LEU A 155 -0.24 -15.55 -6.13
CA LEU A 155 -0.26 -15.32 -4.69
C LEU A 155 -0.25 -13.82 -4.38
N ILE A 156 0.64 -13.05 -5.01
CA ILE A 156 0.70 -11.59 -4.82
C ILE A 156 -0.61 -10.95 -5.26
N GLU A 157 -1.14 -11.31 -6.43
CA GLU A 157 -2.43 -10.80 -6.90
C GLU A 157 -3.56 -11.15 -5.93
N ALA A 158 -3.61 -12.40 -5.46
CA ALA A 158 -4.64 -12.84 -4.53
C ALA A 158 -4.56 -12.12 -3.18
N VAL A 159 -3.36 -11.96 -2.61
CA VAL A 159 -3.15 -11.20 -1.36
C VAL A 159 -3.62 -9.76 -1.51
N MET A 160 -3.26 -9.09 -2.62
CA MET A 160 -3.69 -7.72 -2.89
C MET A 160 -5.22 -7.60 -2.98
N ASN A 161 -5.88 -8.52 -3.69
CA ASN A 161 -7.34 -8.54 -3.79
C ASN A 161 -8.02 -8.75 -2.44
N VAL A 162 -7.49 -9.66 -1.61
CA VAL A 162 -8.04 -9.93 -0.27
C VAL A 162 -7.87 -8.72 0.66
N GLU A 163 -6.69 -8.10 0.68
CA GLU A 163 -6.44 -6.90 1.51
C GLU A 163 -7.30 -5.71 1.08
N CYS A 164 -7.48 -5.49 -0.23
CA CYS A 164 -8.42 -4.48 -0.74
C CYS A 164 -9.86 -4.75 -0.26
N MET A 165 -10.33 -6.00 -0.35
CA MET A 165 -11.65 -6.39 0.15
C MET A 165 -11.77 -6.15 1.66
N LEU A 166 -10.74 -6.47 2.45
CA LEU A 166 -10.75 -6.25 3.90
C LEU A 166 -10.80 -4.75 4.26
N CYS A 167 -10.19 -3.89 3.45
CA CYS A 167 -10.31 -2.44 3.61
C CYS A 167 -11.74 -1.92 3.37
N GLU A 168 -12.45 -2.48 2.37
CA GLU A 168 -13.87 -2.18 2.14
C GLU A 168 -14.71 -2.56 3.37
N VAL A 169 -14.51 -3.79 3.88
CA VAL A 169 -15.19 -4.31 5.07
C VAL A 169 -14.91 -3.45 6.30
N GLN A 170 -13.65 -3.05 6.52
CA GLN A 170 -13.27 -2.13 7.59
C GLN A 170 -14.04 -0.81 7.49
N GLY A 171 -14.14 -0.22 6.29
CA GLY A 171 -14.89 1.00 6.06
C GLY A 171 -16.39 0.84 6.35
N GLU A 172 -17.00 -0.27 5.95
CA GLU A 172 -18.41 -0.57 6.24
C GLU A 172 -18.69 -0.72 7.74
N VAL A 173 -17.83 -1.48 8.43
CA VAL A 173 -17.93 -1.68 9.88
C VAL A 173 -17.76 -0.37 10.63
N ALA A 174 -16.79 0.47 10.22
CA ALA A 174 -16.57 1.78 10.81
C ALA A 174 -17.81 2.68 10.65
N ARG A 175 -18.34 2.81 9.42
CA ARG A 175 -19.56 3.62 9.15
C ARG A 175 -20.76 3.13 9.95
N LYS A 176 -20.95 1.82 10.05
CA LYS A 176 -22.07 1.23 10.81
C LYS A 176 -21.95 1.52 12.31
N LYS A 177 -20.75 1.41 12.86
CA LYS A 177 -20.47 1.72 14.27
C LYS A 177 -20.67 3.20 14.54
N GLU A 178 -20.12 4.08 13.71
CA GLU A 178 -20.31 5.53 13.81
C GLU A 178 -21.79 5.91 13.81
N LYS A 179 -22.55 5.41 12.83
CA LYS A 179 -24.00 5.65 12.77
C LYS A 179 -24.71 5.17 14.05
N SER A 180 -24.38 3.97 14.55
CA SER A 180 -25.00 3.42 15.76
C SER A 180 -24.68 4.26 17.01
N LEU A 181 -23.51 4.90 17.04
CA LEU A 181 -23.16 5.85 18.10
C LEU A 181 -23.99 7.13 17.97
N LEU A 182 -24.10 7.71 16.77
CA LEU A 182 -24.92 8.90 16.53
C LEU A 182 -26.41 8.67 16.87
N ASP A 183 -26.97 7.54 16.42
CA ASP A 183 -28.36 7.14 16.73
C ASP A 183 -28.59 7.04 18.26
N LEU A 184 -27.57 6.62 19.03
CA LEU A 184 -27.63 6.54 20.49
C LEU A 184 -27.52 7.91 21.17
N LEU A 185 -26.80 8.85 20.56
CA LEU A 185 -26.69 10.23 21.03
C LEU A 185 -27.93 11.07 20.70
N GLY A 186 -28.82 10.56 19.83
CA GLY A 186 -30.06 11.25 19.43
C GLY A 186 -29.84 12.35 18.39
N GLU A 187 -28.75 12.25 17.62
CA GLU A 187 -28.50 13.09 16.43
C GLU A 187 -29.05 12.47 15.14
#